data_AF-A0A2D8U5C7-F1
#
_entry.id   AF-A0A2D8U5C7-F1
#
_cell.length_a   1.000
_cell.length_b   1.000
_cell.length_c   1.000
_cell.angle_alpha   90.00
_cell.angle_beta   90.00
_cell.angle_gamma   90.00
#
_symmetry.space_group_name_H-M   'P 1'
#
loop_
_entity.id
_entity.type
_entity.pdbx_description
1 polymer ?
#
loop_
_entity_poly.entity_id
_entity_poly.type
_entity_poly.pdbx_seq_one_letter_code
_entity_poly.pdbx_strand_id
1 'polypeptide(L)'
;MNPLLETVLVSMRDAFLAVTVFVAVMVLLFSWLQYLTAGRFVDWIRSRKKWQPVIGALMGLIPGCGGAIIIMPMFAKGYVTYGTVLATLIATLGDSAFVLFGAVIQDDKFLTPVLVVHLISFLAGVIWGYGADMLSITPENPIGSRSSARSSEHSVDQLNDQFEEFEHGDIISELAREEPGTLSYKIVHNGYKVWWLVTISGLILGVLLIFWLAQDPDYNPELSADLSTRDGILTVIGVTGTLLSLVLYAAGKSFIADDTEASIGDKLHSFDETLTHAASETAFVTVWVLVAYLLFEGLIVATGISESDLAAGGDGPMAVAVAASIGLIPGCGPQIIAFTAYVEGIFSFPALVANAISQDGDALFPLLVRHRTASLWATIHTLLPGLICGMILLSLGIDLP
;
A
#
# COMPACT_ATOMS: atom_id res chain seq x y z
N MET A 1 15.93 -27.32 4.68
CA MET A 1 16.24 -26.47 3.50
C MET A 1 17.42 -25.56 3.87
N ASN A 2 18.07 -24.85 2.94
CA ASN A 2 19.01 -23.79 3.34
C ASN A 2 18.19 -22.64 3.94
N PRO A 3 18.49 -22.13 5.15
CA PRO A 3 17.69 -21.07 5.79
C PRO A 3 17.55 -19.83 4.89
N LEU A 4 18.58 -19.50 4.10
CA LEU A 4 18.50 -18.40 3.14
C LEU A 4 17.49 -18.65 2.01
N LEU A 5 17.42 -19.89 1.52
CA LEU A 5 16.48 -20.26 0.46
C LEU A 5 15.04 -20.24 0.99
N GLU A 6 14.86 -20.65 2.23
CA GLU A 6 13.57 -20.64 2.92
C GLU A 6 13.04 -19.21 3.09
N THR A 7 13.86 -18.29 3.63
CA THR A 7 13.49 -16.86 3.72
C THR A 7 13.10 -16.27 2.36
N VAL A 8 13.86 -16.60 1.30
CA VAL A 8 13.56 -16.12 -0.05
C VAL A 8 12.22 -16.66 -0.55
N LEU A 9 11.96 -17.96 -0.40
CA LEU A 9 10.72 -18.56 -0.89
C LEU A 9 9.49 -18.10 -0.12
N VAL A 10 9.60 -17.92 1.20
CA VAL A 10 8.53 -17.31 2.04
C VAL A 10 8.26 -15.88 1.58
N SER A 11 9.31 -15.05 1.46
CA SER A 11 9.18 -13.67 0.97
C SER A 11 8.54 -13.60 -0.42
N MET A 12 8.89 -14.52 -1.32
CA MET A 12 8.29 -14.61 -2.65
C MET A 12 6.82 -15.01 -2.61
N ARG A 13 6.44 -15.97 -1.75
CA ARG A 13 5.05 -16.39 -1.57
C ARG A 13 4.21 -15.24 -1.04
N ASP A 14 4.68 -14.59 0.02
CA ASP A 14 3.92 -13.59 0.76
C ASP A 14 3.80 -12.28 -0.03
N ALA A 15 4.88 -11.84 -0.68
CA ALA A 15 4.83 -10.69 -1.61
C ALA A 15 3.78 -10.89 -2.72
N PHE A 16 3.56 -12.14 -3.18
CA PHE A 16 2.52 -12.41 -4.17
C PHE A 16 1.12 -12.49 -3.55
N LEU A 17 0.93 -13.39 -2.59
CA LEU A 17 -0.40 -13.75 -2.07
C LEU A 17 -0.98 -12.73 -1.10
N ALA A 18 -0.14 -12.09 -0.28
CA ALA A 18 -0.61 -11.09 0.69
C ALA A 18 -0.75 -9.70 0.06
N VAL A 19 0.10 -9.37 -0.93
CA VAL A 19 0.14 -8.00 -1.48
C VAL A 19 -0.22 -7.94 -2.96
N THR A 20 0.52 -8.63 -3.82
CA THR A 20 0.42 -8.47 -5.28
C THR A 20 -0.97 -8.77 -5.84
N VAL A 21 -1.61 -9.86 -5.40
CA VAL A 21 -2.93 -10.26 -5.93
C VAL A 21 -4.00 -9.23 -5.63
N PHE A 22 -3.92 -8.54 -4.49
CA PHE A 22 -4.83 -7.46 -4.12
C PHE A 22 -4.50 -6.17 -4.88
N VAL A 23 -3.22 -5.80 -4.97
CA VAL A 23 -2.77 -4.68 -5.82
C VAL A 23 -3.27 -4.85 -7.25
N ALA A 24 -3.13 -6.06 -7.82
CA ALA A 24 -3.55 -6.37 -9.18
C ALA A 24 -5.03 -6.09 -9.40
N VAL A 25 -5.89 -6.59 -8.51
CA VAL A 25 -7.33 -6.36 -8.56
C VAL A 25 -7.64 -4.88 -8.45
N MET A 26 -6.98 -4.16 -7.53
CA MET A 26 -7.23 -2.73 -7.32
C MET A 26 -6.80 -1.89 -8.53
N VAL A 27 -5.62 -2.15 -9.11
CA VAL A 27 -5.14 -1.47 -10.32
C VAL A 27 -6.07 -1.77 -11.50
N LEU A 28 -6.54 -3.01 -11.63
CA LEU A 28 -7.51 -3.39 -12.65
C LEU A 28 -8.86 -2.69 -12.44
N LEU A 29 -9.40 -2.69 -11.22
CA LEU A 29 -10.66 -2.02 -10.89
C LEU A 29 -10.57 -0.52 -11.16
N PHE A 30 -9.46 0.12 -10.81
CA PHE A 30 -9.24 1.53 -11.07
C PHE A 30 -9.15 1.82 -12.57
N SER A 31 -8.38 1.02 -13.31
CA SER A 31 -8.24 1.17 -14.76
C SER A 31 -9.57 0.92 -15.49
N TRP A 32 -10.33 -0.09 -15.04
CA TRP A 32 -11.68 -0.37 -15.50
C TRP A 32 -12.63 0.79 -15.19
N LEU A 33 -12.59 1.35 -13.98
CA LEU A 33 -13.42 2.48 -13.59
C LEU A 33 -13.11 3.70 -14.45
N GLN A 34 -11.84 3.98 -14.74
CA GLN A 34 -11.45 5.07 -15.64
C GLN A 34 -11.93 4.83 -17.07
N TYR A 35 -11.79 3.60 -17.58
CA TYR A 35 -12.29 3.20 -18.88
C TYR A 35 -13.82 3.42 -18.99
N LEU A 36 -14.59 2.93 -18.02
CA LEU A 36 -16.05 3.11 -18.00
C LEU A 36 -16.49 4.56 -17.85
N THR A 37 -15.74 5.35 -17.07
CA THR A 37 -16.11 6.75 -16.80
C THR A 37 -15.54 7.72 -17.82
N ALA A 38 -14.79 7.25 -18.82
CA ALA A 38 -14.04 8.08 -19.76
C ALA A 38 -13.25 9.19 -19.04
N GLY A 39 -12.61 8.85 -17.91
CA GLY A 39 -11.84 9.79 -17.08
C GLY A 39 -12.64 10.64 -16.09
N ARG A 40 -13.98 10.72 -16.20
CA ARG A 40 -14.82 11.63 -15.38
C ARG A 40 -14.72 11.40 -13.87
N PHE A 41 -14.38 10.19 -13.42
CA PHE A 41 -14.17 9.90 -11.99
C PHE A 41 -13.01 10.72 -11.40
N VAL A 42 -11.91 10.82 -12.16
CA VAL A 42 -10.73 11.59 -11.76
C VAL A 42 -11.06 13.08 -11.73
N ASP A 43 -11.78 13.59 -12.73
CA ASP A 43 -12.23 14.99 -12.78
C ASP A 43 -13.15 15.34 -11.60
N TRP A 44 -14.01 14.40 -11.20
CA TRP A 44 -14.86 14.58 -10.03
C TRP A 44 -14.05 14.71 -8.73
N ILE A 45 -13.02 13.89 -8.54
CA ILE A 45 -12.10 14.00 -7.39
C ILE A 45 -11.29 15.31 -7.47
N ARG A 46 -10.79 15.67 -8.66
CA ARG A 46 -10.02 16.91 -8.91
C ARG A 46 -10.86 18.17 -8.62
N SER A 47 -12.13 18.17 -9.00
CA SER A 47 -13.05 19.30 -8.78
C SER A 47 -13.46 19.48 -7.32
N ARG A 48 -13.25 18.48 -6.45
CA ARG A 48 -13.64 18.49 -5.03
C ARG A 48 -12.45 18.44 -4.08
N LYS A 49 -11.43 19.28 -4.30
CA LYS A 49 -10.22 19.39 -3.44
C LYS A 49 -10.51 19.38 -1.93
N LYS A 50 -11.55 20.11 -1.50
CA LYS A 50 -11.94 20.19 -0.07
C LYS A 50 -12.40 18.87 0.55
N TRP A 51 -12.79 17.87 -0.23
CA TRP A 51 -13.25 16.57 0.30
C TRP A 51 -12.19 15.47 0.16
N GLN A 52 -11.07 15.75 -0.50
CA GLN A 52 -10.07 14.73 -0.80
C GLN A 52 -9.50 14.06 0.46
N PRO A 53 -9.12 14.78 1.55
CA PRO A 53 -8.64 14.12 2.78
C PRO A 53 -9.67 13.18 3.41
N VAL A 54 -10.96 13.52 3.40
CA VAL A 54 -12.03 12.65 3.92
C VAL A 54 -12.19 11.40 3.06
N ILE A 55 -12.18 11.57 1.74
CA ILE A 55 -12.24 10.44 0.80
C ILE A 55 -11.02 9.54 1.00
N GLY A 56 -9.83 10.12 1.15
CA GLY A 56 -8.59 9.39 1.44
C GLY A 56 -8.68 8.57 2.71
N ALA A 57 -9.11 9.18 3.83
CA ALA A 57 -9.27 8.47 5.10
C ALA A 57 -10.30 7.33 5.00
N LEU A 58 -11.42 7.53 4.29
CA LEU A 58 -12.40 6.47 4.04
C LEU A 58 -11.82 5.32 3.20
N MET A 59 -10.96 5.63 2.24
CA MET A 59 -10.23 4.60 1.47
C MET A 59 -9.20 3.87 2.33
N GLY A 60 -8.56 4.56 3.28
CA GLY A 60 -7.63 3.95 4.24
C GLY A 60 -8.30 2.94 5.17
N LEU A 61 -9.56 3.18 5.58
CA LEU A 61 -10.32 2.26 6.43
C LEU A 61 -10.61 0.89 5.78
N ILE A 62 -10.40 0.74 4.47
CA ILE A 62 -10.59 -0.54 3.78
C ILE A 62 -9.46 -1.49 4.21
N PRO A 63 -9.77 -2.66 4.81
CA PRO A 63 -8.77 -3.64 5.22
C PRO A 63 -7.90 -4.11 4.05
N GLY A 64 -6.67 -4.56 4.35
CA GLY A 64 -5.73 -5.11 3.37
C GLY A 64 -5.09 -4.09 2.42
N CYS A 65 -4.91 -2.84 2.88
CA CYS A 65 -4.26 -1.74 2.15
C CYS A 65 -4.92 -1.33 0.81
N GLY A 66 -6.01 -1.98 0.38
CA GLY A 66 -6.53 -1.88 -0.98
C GLY A 66 -6.92 -0.47 -1.40
N GLY A 67 -7.61 0.28 -0.51
CA GLY A 67 -7.96 1.67 -0.79
C GLY A 67 -6.76 2.61 -0.77
N ALA A 68 -5.80 2.37 0.11
CA ALA A 68 -4.56 3.15 0.18
C ALA A 68 -3.69 2.98 -1.07
N ILE A 69 -3.62 1.76 -1.62
CA ILE A 69 -2.92 1.46 -2.87
C ILE A 69 -3.49 2.23 -4.07
N ILE A 70 -4.79 2.58 -4.10
CA ILE A 70 -5.36 3.43 -5.16
C ILE A 70 -4.89 4.88 -5.05
N ILE A 71 -4.81 5.40 -3.82
CA ILE A 71 -4.50 6.81 -3.58
C ILE A 71 -3.06 7.15 -4.00
N MET A 72 -2.10 6.24 -3.81
CA MET A 72 -0.68 6.53 -4.09
C MET A 72 -0.38 6.82 -5.58
N PRO A 73 -0.83 6.00 -6.55
CA PRO A 73 -0.71 6.33 -7.97
C PRO A 73 -1.47 7.59 -8.37
N MET A 74 -2.63 7.88 -7.74
CA MET A 74 -3.36 9.11 -7.99
C MET A 74 -2.58 10.35 -7.54
N PHE A 75 -1.87 10.26 -6.42
CA PHE A 75 -0.97 11.31 -5.95
C PHE A 75 0.21 11.50 -6.90
N ALA A 76 0.85 10.39 -7.31
CA ALA A 76 1.95 10.45 -8.27
C ALA A 76 1.55 11.07 -9.62
N LYS A 77 0.27 10.96 -10.01
CA LYS A 77 -0.32 11.59 -11.20
C LYS A 77 -0.87 13.01 -10.94
N GLY A 78 -0.71 13.56 -9.74
CA GLY A 78 -1.16 14.92 -9.38
C GLY A 78 -2.66 15.10 -9.18
N TYR A 79 -3.44 14.01 -9.06
CA TYR A 79 -4.91 14.09 -8.93
C TYR A 79 -5.39 14.39 -7.50
N VAL A 80 -4.61 14.01 -6.50
CA VAL A 80 -4.93 14.22 -5.07
C VAL A 80 -3.80 14.95 -4.37
N THR A 81 -4.12 15.68 -3.30
CA THR A 81 -3.13 16.42 -2.50
C THR A 81 -2.24 15.50 -1.65
N TYR A 82 -1.12 16.02 -1.18
CA TYR A 82 -0.29 15.33 -0.19
C TYR A 82 -1.05 15.11 1.14
N GLY A 83 -1.90 16.05 1.57
CA GLY A 83 -2.76 15.83 2.74
C GLY A 83 -3.74 14.67 2.56
N THR A 84 -4.18 14.39 1.32
CA THR A 84 -5.00 13.20 1.02
C THR A 84 -4.20 11.90 1.20
N VAL A 85 -2.93 11.88 0.78
CA VAL A 85 -2.02 10.74 1.03
C VAL A 85 -1.88 10.51 2.53
N LEU A 86 -1.57 11.56 3.30
CA LEU A 86 -1.42 11.44 4.75
C LEU A 86 -2.70 10.97 5.44
N ALA A 87 -3.86 11.51 5.05
CA ALA A 87 -5.14 11.09 5.61
C ALA A 87 -5.42 9.61 5.36
N THR A 88 -5.04 9.11 4.19
CA THR A 88 -5.21 7.72 3.79
C THR A 88 -4.28 6.79 4.57
N LEU A 89 -2.99 7.15 4.67
CA LEU A 89 -1.99 6.36 5.38
C LEU A 89 -2.28 6.31 6.89
N ILE A 90 -2.64 7.44 7.51
CA ILE A 90 -2.98 7.45 8.95
C ILE A 90 -4.23 6.61 9.26
N ALA A 91 -5.19 6.57 8.32
CA ALA A 91 -6.42 5.81 8.52
C ALA A 91 -6.28 4.31 8.19
N THR A 92 -5.16 3.87 7.61
CA THR A 92 -4.98 2.49 7.16
C THR A 92 -4.49 1.59 8.28
N LEU A 93 -5.17 0.47 8.51
CA LEU A 93 -4.68 -0.60 9.39
C LEU A 93 -4.12 -1.78 8.58
N GLY A 94 -4.21 -1.74 7.25
CA GLY A 94 -3.67 -2.79 6.37
C GLY A 94 -4.21 -4.18 6.68
N ASP A 95 -3.35 -5.21 6.59
CA ASP A 95 -3.70 -6.60 6.90
C ASP A 95 -3.87 -6.83 8.41
N SER A 96 -3.27 -5.98 9.25
CA SER A 96 -3.37 -6.11 10.71
C SER A 96 -4.81 -5.91 11.21
N ALA A 97 -5.67 -5.24 10.44
CA ALA A 97 -7.11 -5.19 10.70
C ALA A 97 -7.74 -6.59 10.81
N PHE A 98 -7.26 -7.57 10.05
CA PHE A 98 -7.78 -8.95 10.09
C PHE A 98 -7.41 -9.66 11.40
N VAL A 99 -6.25 -9.36 12.00
CA VAL A 99 -5.86 -9.89 13.32
C VAL A 99 -6.88 -9.44 14.37
N LEU A 100 -7.22 -8.15 14.37
CA LEU A 100 -8.24 -7.60 15.27
C LEU A 100 -9.62 -8.19 15.02
N PHE A 101 -10.03 -8.38 13.76
CA PHE A 101 -11.31 -9.04 13.46
C PHE A 101 -11.32 -10.51 13.89
N GLY A 102 -10.20 -11.23 13.75
CA GLY A 102 -10.03 -12.58 14.27
C GLY A 102 -10.19 -12.62 15.79
N ALA A 103 -9.56 -11.69 16.50
CA ALA A 103 -9.69 -11.56 17.95
C ALA A 103 -11.16 -11.30 18.38
N VAL A 104 -11.91 -10.49 17.63
CA VAL A 104 -13.35 -10.26 17.88
C VAL A 104 -14.18 -11.54 17.69
N ILE A 105 -13.87 -12.35 16.68
CA ILE A 105 -14.58 -13.63 16.45
C ILE A 105 -14.35 -14.60 17.61
N GLN A 106 -13.17 -14.56 18.24
CA GLN A 106 -12.82 -15.40 19.37
C GLN A 106 -13.37 -14.88 20.70
N ASP A 107 -13.35 -13.56 20.92
CA ASP A 107 -13.80 -12.91 22.14
C ASP A 107 -14.42 -11.53 21.84
N ASP A 108 -15.73 -11.40 22.10
CA ASP A 108 -16.52 -10.19 21.86
C ASP A 108 -15.96 -8.95 22.58
N LYS A 109 -15.13 -9.11 23.62
CA LYS A 109 -14.52 -7.98 24.34
C LYS A 109 -13.69 -7.08 23.44
N PHE A 110 -13.08 -7.65 22.38
CA PHE A 110 -12.23 -6.91 21.46
C PHE A 110 -13.02 -5.99 20.52
N LEU A 111 -14.35 -6.15 20.40
CA LEU A 111 -15.16 -5.36 19.47
C LEU A 111 -15.05 -3.85 19.75
N THR A 112 -15.01 -3.46 21.02
CA THR A 112 -14.88 -2.05 21.40
C THR A 112 -13.52 -1.48 20.99
N PRO A 113 -12.38 -2.09 21.37
CA PRO A 113 -11.07 -1.65 20.87
C PRO A 113 -10.99 -1.54 19.35
N VAL A 114 -11.49 -2.53 18.61
CA VAL A 114 -11.47 -2.50 17.14
C VAL A 114 -12.20 -1.29 16.58
N LEU A 115 -13.42 -1.03 17.04
CA LEU A 115 -14.19 0.13 16.57
C LEU A 115 -13.53 1.45 16.96
N VAL A 116 -12.97 1.52 18.17
CA VAL A 116 -12.33 2.74 18.68
C VAL A 116 -11.03 3.03 17.94
N VAL A 117 -10.16 2.04 17.68
CA VAL A 117 -8.93 2.27 16.91
C VAL A 117 -9.23 2.73 15.48
N HIS A 118 -10.18 2.11 14.78
CA HIS A 118 -10.59 2.55 13.44
C HIS A 118 -11.14 3.98 13.44
N LEU A 119 -11.97 4.31 14.43
CA LEU A 119 -12.53 5.66 14.57
C LEU A 119 -11.44 6.70 14.86
N ILE A 120 -10.51 6.40 15.76
CA ILE A 120 -9.41 7.31 16.09
C ILE A 120 -8.50 7.49 14.89
N SER A 121 -8.09 6.41 14.21
CA SER A 121 -7.27 6.49 13.00
C SER A 121 -7.95 7.29 11.89
N PHE A 122 -9.26 7.08 11.66
CA PHE A 122 -10.03 7.88 10.70
C PHE A 122 -10.02 9.37 11.05
N LEU A 123 -10.35 9.72 12.29
CA LEU A 123 -10.41 11.11 12.73
C LEU A 123 -9.02 11.77 12.69
N ALA A 124 -7.99 11.07 13.17
CA ALA A 124 -6.61 11.52 13.10
C ALA A 124 -6.20 11.78 11.65
N GLY A 125 -6.52 10.86 10.73
CA GLY A 125 -6.19 10.98 9.32
C GLY A 125 -6.87 12.18 8.67
N VAL A 126 -8.16 12.36 8.90
CA VAL A 126 -8.91 13.52 8.39
C VAL A 126 -8.33 14.83 8.93
N ILE A 127 -8.10 14.92 10.25
CA ILE A 127 -7.57 16.13 10.89
C ILE A 127 -6.18 16.45 10.36
N TRP A 128 -5.30 15.45 10.30
CA TRP A 128 -3.92 15.64 9.87
C TRP A 128 -3.80 15.95 8.38
N GLY A 129 -4.60 15.29 7.54
CA GLY A 129 -4.65 15.56 6.11
C GLY A 129 -5.14 16.98 5.79
N TYR A 130 -6.21 17.44 6.44
CA TYR A 130 -6.63 18.85 6.33
C TYR A 130 -5.58 19.81 6.89
N GLY A 131 -4.93 19.45 7.99
CA GLY A 131 -3.84 20.23 8.56
C GLY A 131 -2.69 20.41 7.57
N ALA A 132 -2.28 19.33 6.91
CA ALA A 132 -1.23 19.34 5.90
C ALA A 132 -1.60 20.21 4.69
N ASP A 133 -2.82 20.07 4.15
CA ASP A 133 -3.28 20.90 3.04
C ASP A 133 -3.38 22.38 3.42
N MET A 134 -3.89 22.69 4.63
CA MET A 134 -4.03 24.06 5.13
C MET A 134 -2.67 24.74 5.39
N LEU A 135 -1.68 23.97 5.85
CA LEU A 135 -0.31 24.45 6.06
C LEU A 135 0.53 24.42 4.78
N SER A 136 -0.05 23.97 3.66
CA SER A 136 0.63 23.79 2.39
C SER A 136 1.89 22.92 2.53
N ILE A 137 1.77 21.84 3.30
CA ILE A 137 2.79 20.81 3.43
C ILE A 137 2.84 20.04 2.12
N THR A 138 4.02 20.00 1.50
CA THR A 138 4.30 19.19 0.31
C THR A 138 5.59 18.40 0.52
N PRO A 139 5.89 17.39 -0.31
CA PRO A 139 7.16 16.68 -0.23
C PRO A 139 8.40 17.60 -0.35
N GLU A 140 8.29 18.70 -1.08
CA GLU A 140 9.34 19.71 -1.25
C GLU A 140 9.40 20.69 -0.07
N ASN A 141 8.25 20.94 0.57
CA ASN A 141 8.12 21.82 1.75
C ASN A 141 7.45 21.06 2.90
N PRO A 142 8.18 20.12 3.53
CA PRO A 142 7.61 19.20 4.52
C PRO A 142 7.17 19.89 5.81
N ILE A 143 7.73 21.06 6.13
CA ILE A 143 7.36 21.84 7.33
C ILE A 143 6.21 22.83 7.02
N GLY A 144 5.80 22.93 5.75
CA GLY A 144 4.84 23.91 5.28
C GLY A 144 5.45 25.30 5.05
N SER A 145 4.84 26.08 4.16
CA SER A 145 5.26 27.46 3.87
C SER A 145 4.06 28.31 3.49
N ARG A 146 3.74 29.31 4.32
CA ARG A 146 2.74 30.35 3.99
C ARG A 146 3.11 31.18 2.76
N SER A 147 4.36 31.14 2.30
CA SER A 147 4.86 31.89 1.14
C SER A 147 4.69 31.13 -0.18
N SER A 148 4.40 29.82 -0.15
CA SER A 148 4.38 28.95 -1.33
C SER A 148 3.01 28.85 -2.03
N ALA A 149 1.95 29.39 -1.42
CA ALA A 149 0.61 29.39 -2.03
C ALA A 149 0.60 30.01 -3.45
N ARG A 150 1.54 30.92 -3.73
CA ARG A 150 1.71 31.57 -5.04
C ARG A 150 2.56 30.76 -6.04
N SER A 151 3.38 29.82 -5.58
CA SER A 151 4.17 28.92 -6.45
C SER A 151 3.45 27.61 -6.73
N SER A 152 2.58 27.12 -5.84
CA SER A 152 1.73 25.95 -6.07
C SER A 152 0.58 26.24 -7.04
N GLU A 153 0.04 27.47 -7.06
CA GLU A 153 -0.89 27.89 -8.11
C GLU A 153 -0.16 28.03 -9.45
N HIS A 154 1.03 28.65 -9.49
CA HIS A 154 1.79 28.82 -10.73
C HIS A 154 2.34 27.52 -11.33
N SER A 155 2.68 26.50 -10.53
CA SER A 155 3.15 25.21 -11.05
C SER A 155 2.00 24.32 -11.54
N VAL A 156 0.82 24.43 -10.91
CA VAL A 156 -0.40 23.77 -11.40
C VAL A 156 -0.95 24.49 -12.64
N ASP A 157 -0.93 25.82 -12.70
CA ASP A 157 -1.37 26.61 -13.86
C ASP A 157 -0.38 26.56 -15.03
N GLN A 158 0.94 26.48 -14.81
CA GLN A 158 1.91 26.26 -15.90
C GLN A 158 1.82 24.86 -16.51
N LEU A 159 1.50 23.85 -15.69
CA LEU A 159 1.11 22.55 -16.21
C LEU A 159 -0.22 22.68 -16.97
N ASN A 160 -1.17 23.45 -16.46
CA ASN A 160 -2.48 23.67 -17.11
C ASN A 160 -2.36 24.36 -18.48
N ASP A 161 -1.48 25.36 -18.64
CA ASP A 161 -1.19 26.01 -19.93
C ASP A 161 -0.49 25.04 -20.90
N GLN A 162 0.43 24.20 -20.40
CA GLN A 162 1.02 23.12 -21.20
C GLN A 162 0.01 22.03 -21.56
N PHE A 163 -1.03 21.78 -20.77
CA PHE A 163 -2.05 20.77 -21.08
C PHE A 163 -3.21 21.31 -21.95
N GLU A 164 -3.57 22.60 -21.82
CA GLU A 164 -4.59 23.25 -22.66
C GLU A 164 -4.05 23.54 -24.09
N GLU A 165 -2.76 23.83 -24.25
CA GLU A 165 -2.14 23.96 -25.58
C GLU A 165 -2.04 22.60 -26.30
N PHE A 166 -2.03 21.48 -25.56
CA PHE A 166 -2.04 20.11 -26.08
C PHE A 166 -3.42 19.60 -26.52
N GLU A 167 -4.51 20.27 -26.13
CA GLU A 167 -5.87 19.87 -26.51
C GLU A 167 -6.24 20.27 -27.96
N HIS A 168 -5.42 21.05 -28.65
CA HIS A 168 -5.75 21.63 -29.97
C HIS A 168 -4.81 21.27 -31.15
N GLY A 169 -3.97 20.24 -31.03
CA GLY A 169 -3.15 19.75 -32.15
C GLY A 169 -2.93 18.24 -32.11
N ASP A 170 -2.94 17.60 -33.28
CA ASP A 170 -2.69 16.16 -33.57
C ASP A 170 -1.29 15.67 -33.10
N ILE A 171 -1.01 15.75 -31.78
CA ILE A 171 0.25 15.30 -31.17
C ILE A 171 0.20 13.81 -30.80
N ILE A 172 -1.01 13.21 -30.75
CA ILE A 172 -1.21 11.77 -30.51
C ILE A 172 -0.50 10.91 -31.58
N SER A 173 -0.31 11.44 -32.79
CA SER A 173 0.47 10.79 -33.85
C SER A 173 1.99 10.91 -33.73
N GLU A 174 2.51 11.82 -32.89
CA GLU A 174 3.94 12.07 -32.68
C GLU A 174 4.52 11.42 -31.43
N LEU A 175 3.66 10.88 -30.55
CA LEU A 175 4.10 10.13 -29.37
C LEU A 175 4.78 8.81 -29.78
N ALA A 176 5.89 8.47 -29.11
CA ALA A 176 6.62 7.23 -29.33
C ALA A 176 5.69 6.02 -29.15
N ARG A 177 5.56 5.22 -30.21
CA ARG A 177 4.76 3.98 -30.20
C ARG A 177 5.67 2.81 -29.91
N GLU A 178 5.19 1.83 -29.16
CA GLU A 178 5.90 0.56 -29.00
C GLU A 178 6.23 -0.03 -30.37
N GLU A 179 7.49 -0.40 -30.59
CA GLU A 179 7.89 -1.07 -31.83
C GLU A 179 7.35 -2.51 -31.84
N PRO A 180 6.39 -2.84 -32.73
CA PRO A 180 5.82 -4.17 -32.79
C PRO A 180 6.89 -5.15 -33.28
N GLY A 181 7.25 -6.15 -32.46
CA GLY A 181 8.09 -7.27 -32.90
C GLY A 181 9.26 -7.65 -32.01
N THR A 182 9.60 -6.84 -31.00
CA THR A 182 10.66 -7.16 -30.04
C THR A 182 10.30 -8.36 -29.14
N LEU A 183 11.30 -9.06 -28.60
CA LEU A 183 11.09 -10.16 -27.65
C LEU A 183 10.38 -9.66 -26.38
N SER A 184 10.72 -8.46 -25.92
CA SER A 184 10.07 -7.77 -24.79
C SER A 184 8.57 -7.57 -25.04
N TYR A 185 8.20 -6.99 -26.19
CA TYR A 185 6.79 -6.80 -26.59
C TYR A 185 6.01 -8.10 -26.57
N LYS A 186 6.58 -9.18 -27.14
CA LYS A 186 5.92 -10.51 -27.16
C LYS A 186 5.75 -11.12 -25.78
N ILE A 187 6.72 -10.94 -24.88
CA ILE A 187 6.64 -11.45 -23.50
C ILE A 187 5.57 -10.69 -22.72
N VAL A 188 5.50 -9.36 -22.85
CA VAL A 188 4.50 -8.54 -22.16
C VAL A 188 3.09 -8.85 -22.68
N HIS A 189 2.88 -8.83 -24.00
CA HIS A 189 1.55 -9.00 -24.63
C HIS A 189 1.03 -10.44 -24.68
N ASN A 190 1.86 -11.46 -24.46
CA ASN A 190 1.37 -12.84 -24.33
C ASN A 190 1.48 -13.36 -22.89
N GLY A 191 2.47 -12.90 -22.14
CA GLY A 191 2.73 -13.33 -20.76
C GLY A 191 1.69 -12.81 -19.76
N TYR A 192 1.09 -11.63 -20.01
CA TYR A 192 0.08 -11.08 -19.10
C TYR A 192 -1.12 -12.02 -18.91
N LYS A 193 -1.51 -12.79 -19.93
CA LYS A 193 -2.63 -13.75 -19.83
C LYS A 193 -2.33 -14.88 -18.85
N VAL A 194 -1.12 -15.43 -18.90
CA VAL A 194 -0.66 -16.47 -17.97
C VAL A 194 -0.54 -15.89 -16.57
N TRP A 195 0.01 -14.67 -16.46
CA TRP A 195 0.12 -13.97 -15.19
C TRP A 195 -1.26 -13.70 -14.56
N TRP A 196 -2.26 -13.26 -15.32
CA TRP A 196 -3.62 -13.06 -14.81
C TRP A 196 -4.28 -14.36 -14.35
N LEU A 197 -4.06 -15.48 -15.06
CA LEU A 197 -4.58 -16.78 -14.61
C LEU A 197 -4.02 -17.16 -13.24
N VAL A 198 -2.70 -17.01 -13.06
CA VAL A 198 -2.04 -17.26 -11.77
C VAL A 198 -2.50 -16.25 -10.71
N THR A 199 -2.68 -14.98 -11.08
CA THR A 199 -3.15 -13.92 -10.18
C THR A 199 -4.59 -14.15 -9.71
N ILE A 200 -5.49 -14.60 -10.58
CA ILE A 200 -6.88 -14.95 -10.20
C ILE A 200 -6.87 -16.14 -9.22
N SER A 201 -6.05 -17.15 -9.51
CA SER A 201 -5.89 -18.31 -8.61
C SER A 201 -5.29 -17.87 -7.27
N GLY A 202 -4.28 -17.01 -7.30
CA GLY A 202 -3.64 -16.42 -6.14
C GLY A 202 -4.57 -15.54 -5.33
N LEU A 203 -5.47 -14.78 -5.97
CA LEU A 203 -6.47 -13.97 -5.29
C LEU A 203 -7.45 -14.83 -4.49
N ILE A 204 -7.94 -15.92 -5.09
CA ILE A 204 -8.81 -16.87 -4.39
C ILE A 204 -8.08 -17.42 -3.16
N LEU A 205 -6.82 -17.81 -3.33
CA LEU A 205 -5.98 -18.32 -2.24
C LEU A 205 -5.64 -17.26 -1.18
N GLY A 206 -5.38 -16.01 -1.57
CA GLY A 206 -5.11 -14.91 -0.65
C GLY A 206 -6.34 -14.56 0.19
N VAL A 207 -7.53 -14.57 -0.42
CA VAL A 207 -8.80 -14.43 0.33
C VAL A 207 -8.99 -15.61 1.28
N LEU A 208 -8.74 -16.85 0.83
CA LEU A 208 -8.80 -18.03 1.71
C LEU A 208 -7.77 -17.99 2.84
N LEU A 209 -6.57 -17.48 2.58
CA LEU A 209 -5.51 -17.30 3.56
C LEU A 209 -5.97 -16.35 4.68
N ILE A 210 -6.61 -15.22 4.33
CA ILE A 210 -7.21 -14.32 5.32
C ILE A 210 -8.27 -15.05 6.16
N PHE A 211 -9.13 -15.86 5.54
CA PHE A 211 -10.12 -16.66 6.28
C PHE A 211 -9.49 -17.71 7.21
N TRP A 212 -8.39 -18.34 6.81
CA TRP A 212 -7.67 -19.30 7.65
C TRP A 212 -6.98 -18.61 8.82
N LEU A 213 -6.30 -17.48 8.58
CA LEU A 213 -5.69 -16.67 9.63
C LEU A 213 -6.73 -16.12 10.62
N ALA A 214 -7.93 -15.76 10.13
CA ALA A 214 -9.02 -15.33 10.99
C ALA A 214 -9.60 -16.45 11.88
N GLN A 215 -9.46 -17.72 11.45
CA GLN A 215 -9.87 -18.89 12.25
C GLN A 215 -8.78 -19.31 13.23
N ASP A 216 -7.52 -19.20 12.83
CA ASP A 216 -6.34 -19.58 13.60
C ASP A 216 -5.25 -18.51 13.43
N PRO A 217 -5.12 -17.56 14.37
CA PRO A 217 -4.12 -16.49 14.31
C PRO A 217 -2.68 -17.01 14.31
N ASP A 218 -2.45 -18.21 14.82
CA ASP A 218 -1.13 -18.86 14.86
C ASP A 218 -0.81 -19.61 13.56
N TYR A 219 -1.75 -19.65 12.60
CA TYR A 219 -1.54 -20.31 11.33
C TYR A 219 -0.48 -19.57 10.49
N ASN A 220 0.70 -20.16 10.41
CA ASN A 220 1.77 -19.75 9.51
C ASN A 220 2.00 -20.85 8.45
N PRO A 221 1.77 -20.59 7.15
CA PRO A 221 1.88 -21.64 6.14
C PRO A 221 3.32 -22.15 6.02
N GLU A 222 3.51 -23.46 6.05
CA GLU A 222 4.83 -24.08 5.86
C GLU A 222 5.21 -24.10 4.37
N LEU A 223 6.51 -24.18 4.06
CA LEU A 223 6.96 -24.37 2.68
C LEU A 223 6.78 -25.84 2.26
N SER A 224 5.88 -26.07 1.32
CA SER A 224 5.64 -27.39 0.73
C SER A 224 5.57 -27.29 -0.81
N ALA A 225 5.97 -28.36 -1.50
CA ALA A 225 5.78 -28.49 -2.95
C ALA A 225 4.59 -29.41 -3.30
N ASP A 226 3.91 -29.98 -2.30
CA ASP A 226 2.81 -30.91 -2.50
C ASP A 226 1.50 -30.17 -2.76
N LEU A 227 1.07 -30.15 -4.03
CA LEU A 227 -0.18 -29.55 -4.50
C LEU A 227 -1.45 -30.18 -3.89
N SER A 228 -1.36 -31.30 -3.20
CA SER A 228 -2.50 -31.87 -2.47
C SER A 228 -2.71 -31.23 -1.09
N THR A 229 -1.70 -30.51 -0.59
CA THR A 229 -1.73 -29.80 0.70
C THR A 229 -2.07 -28.32 0.50
N ARG A 230 -2.72 -27.71 1.50
CA ARG A 230 -3.06 -26.27 1.47
C ARG A 230 -1.80 -25.42 1.31
N ASP A 231 -0.82 -25.70 2.16
CA ASP A 231 0.48 -25.01 2.21
C ASP A 231 1.28 -25.16 0.92
N GLY A 232 1.21 -26.33 0.27
CA GLY A 232 1.86 -26.56 -1.01
C GLY A 232 1.21 -25.79 -2.16
N ILE A 233 -0.12 -25.69 -2.20
CA ILE A 233 -0.81 -24.86 -3.19
C ILE A 233 -0.46 -23.37 -2.98
N LEU A 234 -0.45 -22.89 -1.73
CA LEU A 234 -0.04 -21.51 -1.41
C LEU A 234 1.39 -21.24 -1.88
N THR A 235 2.33 -22.11 -1.53
CA THR A 235 3.75 -21.96 -1.90
C THR A 235 3.94 -21.96 -3.41
N VAL A 236 3.37 -22.95 -4.13
CA VAL A 236 3.57 -23.08 -5.57
C VAL A 236 2.96 -21.88 -6.32
N ILE A 237 1.73 -21.47 -5.99
CA ILE A 237 1.09 -20.34 -6.66
C ILE A 237 1.78 -19.03 -6.32
N GLY A 238 2.12 -18.80 -5.05
CA GLY A 238 2.81 -17.59 -4.60
C GLY A 238 4.17 -17.41 -5.26
N VAL A 239 5.02 -18.43 -5.21
CA VAL A 239 6.35 -18.40 -5.81
C VAL A 239 6.26 -18.27 -7.34
N THR A 240 5.36 -19.02 -7.99
CA THR A 240 5.17 -18.92 -9.45
C THR A 240 4.69 -17.52 -9.85
N GLY A 241 3.74 -16.94 -9.11
CA GLY A 241 3.24 -15.60 -9.34
C GLY A 241 4.32 -14.53 -9.22
N THR A 242 5.16 -14.61 -8.19
CA THR A 242 6.31 -13.71 -8.04
C THR A 242 7.32 -13.90 -9.18
N LEU A 243 7.64 -15.13 -9.57
CA LEU A 243 8.54 -15.39 -10.70
C LEU A 243 8.01 -14.80 -12.01
N LEU A 244 6.71 -14.98 -12.30
CA LEU A 244 6.08 -14.39 -13.48
C LEU A 244 6.12 -12.86 -13.42
N SER A 245 5.93 -12.26 -12.24
CA SER A 245 6.03 -10.82 -12.04
C SER A 245 7.46 -10.30 -12.28
N LEU A 246 8.48 -11.02 -11.83
CA LEU A 246 9.89 -10.70 -12.13
C LEU A 246 10.18 -10.78 -13.63
N VAL A 247 9.64 -11.79 -14.33
CA VAL A 247 9.78 -11.94 -15.79
C VAL A 247 9.09 -10.79 -16.52
N LEU A 248 7.87 -10.43 -16.14
CA LEU A 248 7.13 -9.31 -16.73
C LEU A 248 7.85 -7.98 -16.49
N TYR A 249 8.33 -7.73 -15.27
CA TYR A 249 9.10 -6.52 -14.96
C TYR A 249 10.42 -6.45 -15.74
N ALA A 250 11.17 -7.56 -15.82
CA ALA A 250 12.41 -7.61 -16.57
C ALA A 250 12.19 -7.39 -18.08
N ALA A 251 11.12 -7.96 -18.64
CA ALA A 251 10.72 -7.72 -20.02
C ALA A 251 10.26 -6.26 -20.23
N GLY A 252 9.49 -5.71 -19.29
CA GLY A 252 9.07 -4.32 -19.25
C GLY A 252 10.18 -3.32 -18.94
N LYS A 253 11.40 -3.74 -18.61
CA LYS A 253 12.51 -2.80 -18.36
C LYS A 253 12.99 -2.06 -19.62
N SER A 254 12.63 -2.58 -20.81
CA SER A 254 12.70 -1.83 -22.08
C SER A 254 11.66 -0.71 -22.18
N PHE A 255 10.61 -0.76 -21.36
CA PHE A 255 9.45 0.16 -21.33
C PHE A 255 9.67 1.28 -20.30
N ILE A 256 10.36 0.99 -19.18
CA ILE A 256 10.57 1.93 -18.05
C ILE A 256 11.60 3.05 -18.36
N ALA A 257 12.41 2.91 -19.40
CA ALA A 257 13.28 4.01 -19.86
C ALA A 257 12.51 5.11 -20.61
N ASP A 258 11.26 4.85 -20.98
CA ASP A 258 10.40 5.71 -21.82
C ASP A 258 9.11 6.16 -21.11
N ASP A 259 9.07 6.10 -19.78
CA ASP A 259 7.95 6.65 -18.98
C ASP A 259 7.89 8.21 -18.97
N THR A 260 8.47 8.84 -19.99
CA THR A 260 8.11 10.19 -20.41
C THR A 260 7.09 10.04 -21.56
N GLU A 261 5.80 10.17 -21.23
CA GLU A 261 4.70 10.41 -22.19
C GLU A 261 4.22 9.25 -23.10
N ALA A 262 4.41 7.98 -22.75
CA ALA A 262 3.86 6.86 -23.55
C ALA A 262 2.37 6.52 -23.26
N SER A 263 1.51 6.90 -24.21
CA SER A 263 0.17 6.38 -24.61
C SER A 263 -1.05 6.48 -23.67
N ILE A 264 -1.45 7.66 -23.22
CA ILE A 264 -2.84 7.83 -22.70
C ILE A 264 -3.91 7.58 -23.81
N GLY A 265 -3.55 7.78 -25.08
CA GLY A 265 -4.48 7.68 -26.23
C GLY A 265 -5.00 6.27 -26.55
N ASP A 266 -4.16 5.23 -26.49
CA ASP A 266 -4.60 3.84 -26.79
C ASP A 266 -5.28 3.15 -25.58
N LYS A 267 -5.01 3.67 -24.37
CA LYS A 267 -5.47 3.11 -23.08
C LYS A 267 -6.98 3.23 -22.84
N LEU A 268 -7.69 4.08 -23.58
CA LEU A 268 -9.14 4.28 -23.43
C LEU A 268 -10.00 3.46 -24.39
N HIS A 269 -9.38 2.72 -25.34
CA HIS A 269 -10.13 2.07 -26.42
C HIS A 269 -10.01 0.54 -26.48
N SER A 270 -9.03 -0.06 -25.78
CA SER A 270 -8.81 -1.52 -25.78
C SER A 270 -8.76 -2.11 -24.37
N PHE A 271 -9.61 -3.12 -24.13
CA PHE A 271 -9.64 -3.88 -22.87
C PHE A 271 -8.35 -4.70 -22.67
N ASP A 272 -7.80 -5.29 -23.74
CA ASP A 272 -6.57 -6.09 -23.68
C ASP A 272 -5.35 -5.23 -23.30
N GLU A 273 -5.30 -3.99 -23.79
CA GLU A 273 -4.27 -3.01 -23.43
C GLU A 273 -4.36 -2.63 -21.96
N THR A 274 -5.60 -2.42 -21.48
CA THR A 274 -5.86 -2.13 -20.06
C THR A 274 -5.37 -3.27 -19.16
N LEU A 275 -5.61 -4.53 -19.53
CA LEU A 275 -5.16 -5.70 -18.77
C LEU A 275 -3.64 -5.87 -18.79
N THR A 276 -3.01 -5.58 -19.92
CA THR A 276 -1.56 -5.70 -20.10
C THR A 276 -0.85 -4.63 -19.26
N HIS A 277 -1.36 -3.40 -19.31
CA HIS A 277 -0.84 -2.30 -18.50
C HIS A 277 -1.02 -2.55 -17.00
N ALA A 278 -2.20 -2.96 -16.56
CA ALA A 278 -2.45 -3.31 -15.17
C ALA A 278 -1.53 -4.42 -14.67
N ALA A 279 -1.27 -5.46 -15.50
CA ALA A 279 -0.31 -6.51 -15.16
C ALA A 279 1.13 -5.99 -15.05
N SER A 280 1.56 -5.12 -15.97
CA SER A 280 2.91 -4.52 -15.95
C SER A 280 3.11 -3.60 -14.74
N GLU A 281 2.15 -2.71 -14.46
CA GLU A 281 2.18 -1.84 -13.28
C GLU A 281 2.19 -2.64 -11.98
N THR A 282 1.42 -3.73 -11.91
CA THR A 282 1.41 -4.60 -10.73
C THR A 282 2.74 -5.35 -10.59
N ALA A 283 3.26 -5.94 -11.66
CA ALA A 283 4.53 -6.67 -11.64
C ALA A 283 5.70 -5.79 -11.18
N PHE A 284 5.69 -4.51 -11.58
CA PHE A 284 6.62 -3.50 -11.08
C PHE A 284 6.52 -3.32 -9.55
N VAL A 285 5.31 -3.16 -9.01
CA VAL A 285 5.08 -3.08 -7.56
C VAL A 285 5.57 -4.35 -6.86
N THR A 286 5.25 -5.53 -7.39
CA THR A 286 5.64 -6.84 -6.82
C THR A 286 7.15 -6.96 -6.62
N VAL A 287 7.97 -6.49 -7.57
CA VAL A 287 9.44 -6.58 -7.44
C VAL A 287 9.94 -5.78 -6.24
N TRP A 288 9.40 -4.58 -6.03
CA TRP A 288 9.80 -3.72 -4.93
C TRP A 288 9.26 -4.21 -3.58
N VAL A 289 8.04 -4.74 -3.56
CA VAL A 289 7.49 -5.43 -2.40
C VAL A 289 8.40 -6.60 -2.03
N LEU A 290 8.77 -7.46 -2.99
CA LEU A 290 9.71 -8.56 -2.74
C LEU A 290 11.05 -8.08 -2.16
N VAL A 291 11.62 -7.00 -2.71
CA VAL A 291 12.86 -6.41 -2.18
C VAL A 291 12.68 -5.95 -0.74
N ALA A 292 11.54 -5.32 -0.42
CA ALA A 292 11.25 -4.87 0.93
C ALA A 292 11.13 -6.03 1.93
N TYR A 293 10.38 -7.09 1.59
CA TYR A 293 10.27 -8.30 2.40
C TYR A 293 11.65 -8.92 2.65
N LEU A 294 12.46 -9.08 1.60
CA LEU A 294 13.81 -9.64 1.73
C LEU A 294 14.75 -8.79 2.59
N LEU A 295 14.63 -7.47 2.51
CA LEU A 295 15.41 -6.55 3.36
C LEU A 295 14.96 -6.62 4.82
N PHE A 296 13.65 -6.65 5.06
CA PHE A 296 13.08 -6.76 6.40
C PHE A 296 13.47 -8.08 7.07
N GLU A 297 13.17 -9.20 6.42
CA GLU A 297 13.53 -10.54 6.90
C GLU A 297 15.05 -10.69 7.07
N GLY A 298 15.81 -10.19 6.10
CA GLY A 298 17.27 -10.19 6.17
C GLY A 298 17.81 -9.39 7.37
N LEU A 299 17.17 -8.28 7.73
CA LEU A 299 17.54 -7.46 8.89
C LEU A 299 17.21 -8.18 10.21
N ILE A 300 16.02 -8.78 10.32
CA ILE A 300 15.61 -9.55 11.50
C ILE A 300 16.58 -10.72 11.73
N VAL A 301 16.88 -11.49 10.69
CA VAL A 301 17.85 -12.59 10.76
C VAL A 301 19.26 -12.09 11.11
N ALA A 302 19.68 -10.95 10.57
CA ALA A 302 21.03 -10.41 10.83
C ALA A 302 21.19 -9.82 12.24
N THR A 303 20.14 -9.19 12.77
CA THR A 303 20.17 -8.56 14.10
C THR A 303 19.90 -9.56 15.23
N GLY A 304 19.22 -10.67 14.94
CA GLY A 304 18.82 -11.67 15.92
C GLY A 304 17.77 -11.16 16.91
N ILE A 305 17.13 -10.03 16.60
CA ILE A 305 16.02 -9.47 17.39
C ILE A 305 14.80 -10.33 17.09
N SER A 306 14.18 -10.90 18.14
CA SER A 306 12.93 -11.63 17.96
C SER A 306 11.74 -10.66 17.88
N GLU A 307 10.64 -11.11 17.25
CA GLU A 307 9.39 -10.33 17.17
C GLU A 307 8.86 -9.96 18.57
N SER A 308 9.10 -10.83 19.57
CA SER A 308 8.75 -10.58 20.97
C SER A 308 9.69 -9.58 21.65
N ASP A 309 10.96 -9.45 21.21
CA ASP A 309 11.86 -8.40 21.70
C ASP A 309 11.42 -7.00 21.19
N LEU A 310 10.82 -6.92 20.00
CA LEU A 310 10.18 -5.69 19.49
C LEU A 310 8.90 -5.35 20.25
N ALA A 311 8.16 -6.37 20.71
CA ALA A 311 6.99 -6.22 21.58
C ALA A 311 7.35 -6.06 23.07
N ALA A 312 8.63 -6.11 23.45
CA ALA A 312 9.08 -6.03 24.84
C ALA A 312 9.05 -4.57 25.36
N GLY A 313 7.86 -4.09 25.64
CA GLY A 313 7.61 -2.82 26.30
C GLY A 313 6.16 -2.78 26.71
N GLY A 314 5.88 -3.11 27.97
CA GLY A 314 4.53 -3.27 28.51
C GLY A 314 3.70 -1.99 28.51
N ASP A 315 3.30 -1.48 29.67
CA ASP A 315 2.49 -0.26 29.74
C ASP A 315 3.35 1.01 29.92
N GLY A 316 2.85 2.15 29.46
CA GLY A 316 3.47 3.47 29.68
C GLY A 316 4.07 4.17 28.45
N PRO A 317 4.70 5.35 28.65
CA PRO A 317 5.12 6.22 27.54
C PRO A 317 6.17 5.61 26.60
N MET A 318 7.04 4.74 27.15
CA MET A 318 8.06 4.06 26.37
C MET A 318 7.43 3.04 25.41
N ALA A 319 6.38 2.32 25.83
CA ALA A 319 5.67 1.38 25.00
C ALA A 319 4.99 2.08 23.82
N VAL A 320 4.33 3.21 24.07
CA VAL A 320 3.76 4.08 23.02
C VAL A 320 4.84 4.53 22.02
N ALA A 321 6.01 4.95 22.52
CA ALA A 321 7.11 5.39 21.66
C ALA A 321 7.70 4.25 20.82
N VAL A 322 7.90 3.07 21.42
CA VAL A 322 8.39 1.87 20.72
C VAL A 322 7.39 1.42 19.67
N ALA A 323 6.11 1.28 20.03
CA ALA A 323 5.05 0.87 19.13
C ALA A 323 4.90 1.84 17.93
N ALA A 324 4.96 3.16 18.17
CA ALA A 324 4.96 4.13 17.09
C ALA A 324 6.23 4.05 16.21
N SER A 325 7.39 3.75 16.80
CA SER A 325 8.65 3.62 16.06
C SER A 325 8.68 2.36 15.18
N ILE A 326 8.02 1.28 15.60
CA ILE A 326 7.82 0.09 14.76
C ILE A 326 7.07 0.47 13.47
N GLY A 327 6.15 1.43 13.54
CA GLY A 327 5.44 1.97 12.36
C GLY A 327 6.33 2.67 11.34
N LEU A 328 7.59 3.00 11.68
CA LEU A 328 8.54 3.53 10.70
C LEU A 328 9.04 2.46 9.72
N ILE A 329 8.85 1.18 10.05
CA ILE A 329 9.26 0.06 9.21
C ILE A 329 8.12 -0.25 8.25
N PRO A 330 8.27 0.04 6.94
CA PRO A 330 7.19 -0.20 6.00
C PRO A 330 6.87 -1.69 5.87
N GLY A 331 5.59 -1.97 5.70
CA GLY A 331 5.07 -3.31 5.48
C GLY A 331 4.02 -3.73 6.51
N CYS A 332 3.20 -4.72 6.18
CA CYS A 332 2.19 -5.23 7.10
C CYS A 332 2.77 -6.07 8.25
N GLY A 333 3.92 -6.74 8.06
CA GLY A 333 4.56 -7.60 9.06
C GLY A 333 4.82 -6.93 10.42
N PRO A 334 5.59 -5.83 10.50
CA PRO A 334 5.79 -5.07 11.74
C PRO A 334 4.49 -4.62 12.41
N GLN A 335 3.45 -4.32 11.62
CA GLN A 335 2.13 -3.94 12.13
C GLN A 335 1.38 -5.13 12.73
N ILE A 336 1.41 -6.28 12.06
CA ILE A 336 0.80 -7.53 12.53
C ILE A 336 1.41 -7.92 13.89
N ILE A 337 2.73 -7.85 14.05
CA ILE A 337 3.41 -8.13 15.32
C ILE A 337 2.86 -7.25 16.45
N ALA A 338 2.72 -5.94 16.22
CA ALA A 338 2.19 -5.02 17.22
C ALA A 338 0.73 -5.30 17.58
N PHE A 339 -0.08 -5.74 16.60
CA PHE A 339 -1.49 -6.04 16.79
C PHE A 339 -1.69 -7.38 17.51
N THR A 340 -0.91 -8.40 17.16
CA THR A 340 -0.87 -9.68 17.88
C THR A 340 -0.41 -9.46 19.32
N ALA A 341 0.64 -8.67 19.55
CA ALA A 341 1.09 -8.30 20.89
C ALA A 341 0.00 -7.61 21.71
N TYR A 342 -0.87 -6.81 21.09
CA TYR A 342 -2.04 -6.25 21.78
C TYR A 342 -3.07 -7.34 22.14
N VAL A 343 -3.42 -8.21 21.19
CA VAL A 343 -4.38 -9.31 21.42
C VAL A 343 -3.90 -10.28 22.52
N GLU A 344 -2.60 -10.51 22.61
CA GLU A 344 -1.96 -11.31 23.65
C GLU A 344 -1.83 -10.60 25.01
N GLY A 345 -2.19 -9.31 25.08
CA GLY A 345 -2.11 -8.49 26.29
C GLY A 345 -0.70 -8.02 26.64
N ILE A 346 0.23 -8.04 25.68
CA ILE A 346 1.61 -7.52 25.82
C ILE A 346 1.62 -6.00 25.62
N PHE A 347 0.92 -5.50 24.58
CA PHE A 347 0.76 -4.07 24.31
C PHE A 347 -0.53 -3.53 24.91
N SER A 348 -0.46 -2.31 25.46
CA SER A 348 -1.66 -1.57 25.89
C SER A 348 -2.37 -0.92 24.69
N PHE A 349 -3.65 -0.61 24.84
CA PHE A 349 -4.45 0.04 23.80
C PHE A 349 -3.85 1.37 23.31
N PRO A 350 -3.27 2.24 24.17
CA PRO A 350 -2.52 3.41 23.71
C PRO A 350 -1.36 3.09 22.77
N ALA A 351 -0.62 2.00 23.02
CA ALA A 351 0.48 1.56 22.17
C ALA A 351 -0.02 1.02 20.83
N LEU A 352 -1.12 0.24 20.83
CA LEU A 352 -1.81 -0.20 19.62
C LEU A 352 -2.20 0.99 18.74
N VAL A 353 -2.88 2.00 19.31
CA VAL A 353 -3.32 3.19 18.55
C VAL A 353 -2.13 3.97 17.99
N ALA A 354 -1.04 4.07 18.76
CA ALA A 354 0.17 4.74 18.30
C ALA A 354 0.77 4.05 17.08
N ASN A 355 0.91 2.72 17.14
CA ASN A 355 1.39 1.91 16.01
C ASN A 355 0.44 2.01 14.81
N ALA A 356 -0.87 1.83 15.04
CA ALA A 356 -1.90 1.83 14.00
C ALA A 356 -1.92 3.12 13.16
N ILE A 357 -1.66 4.27 13.77
CA ILE A 357 -1.60 5.56 13.07
C ILE A 357 -0.23 5.80 12.42
N SER A 358 0.86 5.37 13.07
CA SER A 358 2.22 5.61 12.60
C SER A 358 2.64 4.74 11.42
N GLN A 359 1.91 3.66 11.16
CA GLN A 359 2.29 2.65 10.20
C GLN A 359 1.58 2.85 8.86
N ASP A 360 2.37 3.01 7.81
CA ASP A 360 1.88 3.31 6.45
C ASP A 360 1.41 2.05 5.68
N GLY A 361 1.73 0.86 6.20
CA GLY A 361 1.42 -0.44 5.59
C GLY A 361 2.10 -0.66 4.24
N ASP A 362 1.63 -1.64 3.47
CA ASP A 362 2.21 -1.95 2.14
C ASP A 362 1.91 -0.88 1.08
N ALA A 363 0.96 0.01 1.37
CA ALA A 363 0.64 1.13 0.50
C ALA A 363 1.81 2.11 0.36
N LEU A 364 2.76 2.14 1.31
CA LEU A 364 3.95 2.97 1.17
C LEU A 364 4.83 2.53 -0.01
N PHE A 365 4.84 1.24 -0.38
CA PHE A 365 5.75 0.75 -1.43
C PHE A 365 5.48 1.37 -2.81
N PRO A 366 4.24 1.39 -3.34
CA PRO A 366 3.94 2.14 -4.57
C PRO A 366 4.36 3.61 -4.52
N LEU A 367 4.15 4.28 -3.37
CA LEU A 367 4.53 5.68 -3.20
C LEU A 367 6.05 5.86 -3.16
N LEU A 368 6.77 5.00 -2.46
CA LEU A 368 8.24 5.00 -2.37
C LEU A 368 8.86 4.88 -3.76
N VAL A 369 8.28 4.04 -4.60
CA VAL A 369 8.82 3.79 -5.93
C VAL A 369 8.55 4.96 -6.88
N ARG A 370 7.35 5.55 -6.87
CA ARG A 370 7.00 6.65 -7.77
C ARG A 370 7.40 8.03 -7.27
N HIS A 371 7.46 8.24 -5.96
CA HIS A 371 7.73 9.53 -5.34
C HIS A 371 8.47 9.40 -4.00
N ARG A 372 9.74 8.97 -4.05
CA ARG A 372 10.61 8.68 -2.89
C ARG A 372 10.54 9.75 -1.78
N THR A 373 10.66 11.02 -2.14
CA THR A 373 10.63 12.13 -1.18
C THR A 373 9.29 12.23 -0.46
N ALA A 374 8.18 11.95 -1.14
CA ALA A 374 6.85 11.99 -0.53
C ALA A 374 6.67 10.85 0.46
N SER A 375 7.13 9.65 0.08
CA SER A 375 7.08 8.46 0.93
C SER A 375 7.91 8.64 2.20
N LEU A 376 9.17 9.08 2.10
CA LEU A 376 10.03 9.28 3.27
C LEU A 376 9.45 10.33 4.23
N TRP A 377 8.93 11.43 3.70
CA TRP A 377 8.25 12.42 4.53
C TRP A 377 6.92 11.91 5.08
N ALA A 378 6.19 11.06 4.35
CA ALA A 378 4.90 10.55 4.81
C ALA A 378 5.06 9.77 6.11
N THR A 379 6.05 8.87 6.17
CA THR A 379 6.37 8.08 7.37
C THR A 379 6.73 8.95 8.58
N ILE A 380 7.40 10.09 8.36
CA ILE A 380 7.67 11.06 9.43
C ILE A 380 6.37 11.76 9.87
N HIS A 381 5.52 12.13 8.91
CA HIS A 381 4.26 12.81 9.18
C HIS A 381 3.19 11.92 9.78
N THR A 382 3.24 10.60 9.61
CA THR A 382 2.34 9.62 10.23
C THR A 382 2.81 9.22 11.64
N LEU A 383 4.12 9.21 11.90
CA LEU A 383 4.68 9.00 13.24
C LEU A 383 4.14 10.00 14.29
N LEU A 384 4.12 11.30 13.94
CA LEU A 384 3.72 12.38 14.85
C LEU A 384 2.29 12.23 15.41
N PRO A 385 1.23 12.11 14.58
CA PRO A 385 -0.12 11.93 15.08
C PRO A 385 -0.26 10.62 15.86
N GLY A 386 0.50 9.56 15.52
CA GLY A 386 0.47 8.29 16.24
C GLY A 386 0.98 8.44 17.67
N LEU A 387 2.15 9.05 17.83
CA LEU A 387 2.70 9.39 19.15
C LEU A 387 1.75 10.28 19.95
N ILE A 388 1.17 11.31 19.32
CA ILE A 388 0.24 12.24 19.99
C ILE A 388 -1.01 11.51 20.47
N CYS A 389 -1.66 10.74 19.60
CA CYS A 389 -2.88 10.01 19.94
C CYS A 389 -2.62 8.96 21.03
N GLY A 390 -1.56 8.16 20.91
CA GLY A 390 -1.17 7.18 21.92
C GLY A 390 -0.87 7.83 23.27
N MET A 391 -0.07 8.90 23.29
CA MET A 391 0.26 9.62 24.53
C MET A 391 -0.96 10.27 25.19
N ILE A 392 -1.90 10.80 24.39
CA ILE A 392 -3.16 11.34 24.90
C ILE A 392 -3.97 10.23 25.59
N LEU A 393 -4.18 9.10 24.93
CA LEU A 393 -4.94 7.97 25.50
C LEU A 393 -4.31 7.47 26.79
N LEU A 394 -2.98 7.31 26.80
CA LEU A 394 -2.23 6.92 27.98
C LEU A 394 -2.41 7.93 29.13
N SER A 395 -2.32 9.23 28.84
CA SER A 395 -2.50 10.28 29.86
C SER A 395 -3.91 10.34 30.43
N LEU A 396 -4.92 9.94 29.65
CA LEU A 396 -6.31 9.85 30.08
C LEU A 396 -6.62 8.53 30.81
N GLY A 397 -5.67 7.60 30.88
CA GLY A 397 -5.88 6.27 31.45
C GLY A 397 -6.87 5.42 30.66
N ILE A 398 -6.99 5.66 29.35
CA ILE A 398 -7.86 4.89 28.46
C ILE A 398 -7.07 3.69 27.97
N ASP A 399 -7.32 2.54 28.59
CA ASP A 399 -6.78 1.25 28.17
C ASP A 399 -7.92 0.26 27.97
N LEU A 400 -8.16 -0.10 26.71
CA LEU A 400 -9.23 -1.03 26.32
C LEU A 400 -8.67 -2.46 26.30
N PRO A 401 -9.52 -3.47 26.58
CA PRO A 401 -9.09 -4.85 26.79
C PRO A 401 -8.76 -5.64 25.52
#